data_AF-A0A967UH71-F1
#
_entry.id   AF-A0A967UH71-F1
#
_cell.length_a   1.000
_cell.length_b   1.000
_cell.length_c   1.000
_cell.angle_alpha   90.00
_cell.angle_beta   90.00
_cell.angle_gamma   90.00
#
_symmetry.space_group_name_H-M   'P 1'
#
loop_
_entity.id
_entity.type
_entity.pdbx_description
1 polymer ?
#
loop_
_entity_poly.entity_id
_entity_poly.type
_entity_poly.pdbx_seq_one_letter_code
_entity_poly.pdbx_strand_id
1 'polypeptide(L)'
;MSELLQFLRTKFVFAGTIVWILCFFIPNLSHAQNKFTGVWREGPDHKIWVNADWDGFESKWRELSDDGYRLVDIETWIAVGIRNYGGIFIRGKGKYKLWVGLSWSKFSEKWKELKEAGQRIQDIEIYIENGQKRFIGVWREGNYRQKLLVDAGWEL
;
A
#
# COMPACT_ATOMS: atom_id res chain seq x y z
N MET A 1 -44.94 -28.57 -23.57
CA MET A 1 -45.51 -29.33 -22.45
C MET A 1 -45.34 -28.46 -21.22
N SER A 2 -46.32 -27.77 -20.66
CA SER A 2 -47.77 -27.66 -20.90
C SER A 2 -48.29 -26.53 -19.99
N GLU A 3 -49.21 -25.70 -20.50
CA GLU A 3 -50.38 -25.14 -19.77
C GLU A 3 -50.12 -24.03 -18.70
N LEU A 4 -50.87 -22.93 -18.50
CA LEU A 4 -52.27 -22.53 -18.71
C LEU A 4 -52.47 -20.98 -18.59
N LEU A 5 -53.39 -20.45 -19.38
CA LEU A 5 -54.45 -19.44 -19.15
C LEU A 5 -54.33 -18.25 -18.13
N GLN A 6 -54.65 -17.07 -18.69
CA GLN A 6 -55.65 -16.04 -18.27
C GLN A 6 -55.43 -14.99 -17.15
N PHE A 7 -55.90 -13.78 -17.51
CA PHE A 7 -56.44 -12.68 -16.67
C PHE A 7 -55.42 -11.89 -15.80
N LEU A 8 -55.23 -10.58 -15.97
CA LEU A 8 -56.20 -9.52 -15.74
C LEU A 8 -55.84 -8.25 -16.52
N ARG A 9 -56.86 -7.65 -17.16
CA ARG A 9 -56.87 -6.24 -17.54
C ARG A 9 -57.04 -5.41 -16.27
N THR A 10 -56.08 -4.56 -15.95
CA THR A 10 -56.29 -3.46 -15.00
C THR A 10 -55.98 -2.16 -15.71
N LYS A 11 -57.04 -1.44 -16.11
CA LYS A 11 -56.94 -0.03 -16.48
C LYS A 11 -56.68 0.75 -15.19
N PHE A 12 -55.48 1.30 -15.02
CA PHE A 12 -55.25 2.30 -13.98
C PHE A 12 -55.87 3.63 -14.45
N VAL A 13 -56.93 4.03 -13.77
CA VAL A 13 -57.44 5.41 -13.81
C VAL A 13 -56.54 6.21 -12.87
N PHE A 14 -55.71 7.10 -13.41
CA PHE A 14 -54.95 8.05 -12.61
C PHE A 14 -55.85 9.23 -12.22
N ALA A 15 -56.30 9.23 -10.97
CA ALA A 15 -56.73 10.43 -10.27
C ALA A 15 -55.88 10.52 -9.01
N GLY A 16 -55.11 11.61 -8.86
CA GLY A 16 -54.35 11.88 -7.64
C GLY A 16 -52.86 12.06 -7.88
N THR A 17 -52.45 13.32 -7.94
CA THR A 17 -51.07 13.78 -7.89
C THR A 17 -50.45 13.41 -6.53
N ILE A 18 -49.63 12.36 -6.46
CA ILE A 18 -48.61 12.20 -5.42
C ILE A 18 -47.34 11.68 -6.09
N VAL A 19 -46.40 12.60 -6.27
CA VAL A 19 -45.05 12.36 -6.77
C VAL A 19 -44.35 11.40 -5.80
N TRP A 20 -43.98 10.23 -6.30
CA TRP A 20 -43.05 9.32 -5.62
C TRP A 20 -41.71 10.03 -5.47
N ILE A 21 -41.45 10.62 -4.30
CA ILE A 21 -40.10 10.97 -3.89
C ILE A 21 -39.42 9.65 -3.47
N LEU A 22 -39.09 8.83 -4.46
CA LEU A 22 -37.94 7.93 -4.40
C LEU A 22 -36.73 8.80 -4.73
N CYS A 23 -36.40 9.74 -3.83
CA CYS A 23 -35.08 10.32 -3.80
C CYS A 23 -34.14 9.19 -3.45
N PHE A 24 -33.50 8.65 -4.47
CA PHE A 24 -32.23 7.96 -4.40
C PHE A 24 -31.42 8.51 -3.22
N PHE A 25 -31.38 7.75 -2.13
CA PHE A 25 -30.22 7.78 -1.26
C PHE A 25 -29.08 7.25 -2.12
N ILE A 26 -28.45 8.12 -2.89
CA ILE A 26 -27.06 7.91 -3.29
C ILE A 26 -26.33 8.25 -2.00
N PRO A 27 -25.92 7.28 -1.15
CA PRO A 27 -24.93 7.62 -0.15
C PRO A 27 -23.78 8.21 -0.97
N ASN A 28 -23.42 9.44 -0.65
CA ASN A 28 -22.17 10.02 -1.11
C ASN A 28 -21.10 9.00 -0.73
N LEU A 29 -20.72 8.12 -1.67
CA LEU A 29 -19.49 7.36 -1.61
C LEU A 29 -18.42 8.40 -1.84
N SER A 30 -18.18 9.21 -0.80
CA SER A 30 -16.91 9.90 -0.68
C SER A 30 -15.89 8.78 -0.61
N HIS A 31 -15.35 8.41 -1.76
CA HIS A 31 -14.06 7.76 -1.80
C HIS A 31 -13.14 8.82 -1.21
N ALA A 32 -12.89 8.72 0.10
CA ALA A 32 -11.92 9.54 0.76
C ALA A 32 -10.63 9.35 -0.04
N GLN A 33 -10.26 10.34 -0.83
CA GLN A 33 -9.05 10.27 -1.63
C GLN A 33 -7.90 10.24 -0.65
N ASN A 34 -7.02 9.24 -0.76
CA ASN A 34 -5.81 9.18 0.05
C ASN A 34 -5.03 10.48 -0.19
N LYS A 35 -4.82 11.24 0.88
CA LYS A 35 -4.02 12.48 0.85
C LYS A 35 -2.63 12.17 1.35
N PHE A 36 -1.62 12.55 0.57
CA PHE A 36 -0.21 12.39 0.92
C PHE A 36 0.39 13.76 1.15
N THR A 37 1.24 13.86 2.16
CA THR A 37 2.05 15.05 2.45
C THR A 37 3.50 14.65 2.29
N GLY A 38 4.30 15.49 1.64
CA GLY A 38 5.71 15.24 1.44
C GLY A 38 6.51 16.53 1.44
N VAL A 39 7.78 16.43 1.79
CA VAL A 39 8.75 17.52 1.67
C VAL A 39 9.61 17.25 0.45
N TRP A 40 9.66 18.20 -0.47
CA TRP A 40 10.40 18.07 -1.73
C TRP A 40 11.56 19.05 -1.76
N ARG A 41 12.69 18.60 -2.29
CA ARG A 41 13.82 19.44 -2.66
C ARG A 41 14.20 19.15 -4.10
N GLU A 42 14.66 20.16 -4.80
CA GLU A 42 15.29 19.96 -6.11
C GLU A 42 16.50 19.03 -5.94
N GLY A 43 16.64 18.11 -6.90
CA GLY A 43 17.65 17.07 -6.87
C GLY A 43 17.60 16.20 -8.12
N PRO A 44 18.35 15.09 -8.14
CA PRO A 44 18.33 14.13 -9.22
C PRO A 44 16.92 13.58 -9.50
N ASP A 45 16.73 12.97 -10.68
CA ASP A 45 15.46 12.36 -11.06
C ASP A 45 14.96 11.36 -10.00
N HIS A 46 13.68 11.49 -9.65
CA HIS A 46 12.99 10.66 -8.68
C HIS A 46 11.61 10.26 -9.23
N LYS A 47 11.11 9.11 -8.79
CA LYS A 47 9.76 8.61 -9.09
C LYS A 47 9.03 8.34 -7.79
N ILE A 48 7.71 8.51 -7.84
CA ILE A 48 6.80 8.20 -6.74
C ILE A 48 5.76 7.25 -7.31
N TRP A 49 5.47 6.19 -6.58
CA TRP A 49 4.37 5.29 -6.90
C TRP A 49 3.57 5.01 -5.63
N VAL A 50 2.25 5.16 -5.68
CA VAL A 50 1.36 5.06 -4.50
C VAL A 50 0.05 4.37 -4.87
N ASN A 51 -0.72 3.96 -3.85
CA ASN A 51 -2.03 3.33 -3.98
C ASN A 51 -2.01 2.01 -4.75
N ALA A 52 -0.95 1.20 -4.55
CA ALA A 52 -0.88 -0.14 -5.09
C ALA A 52 -1.03 -1.17 -3.97
N ASP A 53 -1.70 -2.28 -4.23
CA ASP A 53 -1.59 -3.47 -3.41
C ASP A 53 -0.16 -4.05 -3.50
N TRP A 54 0.09 -5.16 -2.79
CA TRP A 54 1.43 -5.74 -2.78
C TRP A 54 1.91 -6.15 -4.17
N ASP A 55 1.09 -6.85 -4.94
CA ASP A 55 1.47 -7.37 -6.25
C ASP A 55 1.75 -6.22 -7.24
N GLY A 56 0.91 -5.19 -7.23
CA GLY A 56 1.11 -3.98 -8.04
C GLY A 56 2.36 -3.21 -7.63
N PHE A 57 2.63 -3.11 -6.32
CA PHE A 57 3.82 -2.42 -5.82
C PHE A 57 5.10 -3.21 -6.13
N GLU A 58 5.10 -4.52 -5.93
CA GLU A 58 6.23 -5.40 -6.24
C GLU A 58 6.57 -5.36 -7.73
N SER A 59 5.55 -5.41 -8.60
CA SER A 59 5.72 -5.27 -10.04
C SER A 59 6.38 -3.93 -10.39
N LYS A 60 5.87 -2.81 -9.84
CA LYS A 60 6.46 -1.50 -10.09
C LYS A 60 7.87 -1.37 -9.53
N TRP A 61 8.14 -1.94 -8.35
CA TRP A 61 9.48 -1.96 -7.76
C TRP A 61 10.48 -2.66 -8.67
N ARG A 62 10.10 -3.79 -9.30
CA ARG A 62 10.94 -4.50 -10.27
C ARG A 62 11.16 -3.68 -11.53
N GLU A 63 10.09 -3.16 -12.13
CA GLU A 63 10.16 -2.29 -13.31
C GLU A 63 11.12 -1.11 -13.12
N LEU A 64 10.94 -0.35 -12.03
CA LEU A 64 11.81 0.79 -11.73
C LEU A 64 13.23 0.36 -11.38
N SER A 65 13.41 -0.81 -10.77
CA SER A 65 14.74 -1.37 -10.50
C SER A 65 15.50 -1.70 -11.78
N ASP A 66 14.81 -2.23 -12.78
CA ASP A 66 15.36 -2.55 -14.10
C ASP A 66 15.70 -1.25 -14.88
N ASP A 67 14.92 -0.18 -14.69
CA ASP A 67 15.23 1.16 -15.20
C ASP A 67 16.27 1.91 -14.34
N GLY A 68 16.96 1.24 -13.40
CA GLY A 68 18.07 1.81 -12.65
C GLY A 68 17.67 2.79 -11.53
N TYR A 69 16.42 2.73 -11.06
CA TYR A 69 16.00 3.34 -9.82
C TYR A 69 16.13 2.38 -8.64
N ARG A 70 16.23 2.92 -7.43
CA ARG A 70 16.22 2.14 -6.19
C ARG A 70 15.18 2.74 -5.26
N LEU A 71 14.38 1.86 -4.67
CA LEU A 71 13.49 2.21 -3.57
C LEU A 71 14.35 2.72 -2.41
N VAL A 72 14.01 3.91 -1.90
CA VAL A 72 14.69 4.54 -0.76
C VAL A 72 13.79 4.77 0.43
N ASP A 73 12.49 4.69 0.22
CA ASP A 73 11.45 4.96 1.19
C ASP A 73 10.21 4.16 0.77
N ILE A 74 9.57 3.48 1.72
CA ILE A 74 8.32 2.76 1.49
C ILE A 74 7.34 3.10 2.61
N GLU A 75 6.08 3.25 2.23
CA GLU A 75 4.99 3.56 3.15
C GLU A 75 3.88 2.53 2.99
N THR A 76 3.13 2.26 4.06
CA THR A 76 1.99 1.34 3.98
C THR A 76 0.80 1.77 4.83
N TRP A 77 -0.41 1.61 4.28
CA TRP A 77 -1.66 2.00 4.94
C TRP A 77 -2.82 1.12 4.49
N ILE A 78 -3.92 1.12 5.26
CA ILE A 78 -5.16 0.45 4.86
C ILE A 78 -6.06 1.46 4.16
N ALA A 79 -6.47 1.17 2.92
CA ALA A 79 -7.49 1.90 2.20
C ALA A 79 -8.56 0.92 1.71
N VAL A 80 -9.82 1.20 2.05
CA VAL A 80 -10.97 0.36 1.68
C VAL A 80 -10.78 -1.13 2.05
N GLY A 81 -10.20 -1.38 3.24
CA GLY A 81 -9.95 -2.75 3.74
C GLY A 81 -8.76 -3.49 3.12
N ILE A 82 -8.06 -2.88 2.16
CA ILE A 82 -6.90 -3.46 1.48
C ILE A 82 -5.64 -2.72 1.92
N ARG A 83 -4.55 -3.46 2.19
CA ARG A 83 -3.26 -2.82 2.44
C ARG A 83 -2.65 -2.32 1.14
N ASN A 84 -2.36 -1.04 1.14
CA ASN A 84 -1.71 -0.34 0.06
C ASN A 84 -0.27 0.00 0.44
N TYR A 85 0.55 0.18 -0.59
CA TYR A 85 1.95 0.55 -0.50
C TYR A 85 2.21 1.77 -1.35
N GLY A 86 3.15 2.58 -0.89
CA GLY A 86 3.70 3.71 -1.61
C GLY A 86 5.22 3.71 -1.49
N GLY A 87 5.92 4.31 -2.44
CA GLY A 87 7.37 4.32 -2.41
C GLY A 87 7.97 5.46 -3.19
N ILE A 88 9.12 5.91 -2.70
CA ILE A 88 9.96 6.90 -3.36
C ILE A 88 11.19 6.20 -3.92
N PHE A 89 11.48 6.51 -5.17
CA PHE A 89 12.53 5.88 -5.94
C PHE A 89 13.48 6.95 -6.48
N ILE A 90 14.77 6.72 -6.37
CA ILE A 90 15.80 7.61 -6.94
C ILE A 90 16.76 6.81 -7.80
N ARG A 91 17.45 7.46 -8.74
CA ARG A 91 18.53 6.81 -9.51
C ARG A 91 19.58 6.23 -8.56
N GLY A 92 19.96 4.98 -8.79
CA GLY A 92 20.89 4.27 -7.90
C GLY A 92 21.52 3.04 -8.54
N LYS A 93 22.67 2.64 -7.99
CA LYS A 93 23.41 1.44 -8.39
C LYS A 93 23.66 0.56 -7.17
N GLY A 94 24.21 -0.62 -7.42
CA GLY A 94 24.59 -1.55 -6.36
C GLY A 94 23.45 -2.46 -5.92
N LYS A 95 23.74 -3.25 -4.89
CA LYS A 95 22.81 -4.24 -4.33
C LYS A 95 21.61 -3.56 -3.67
N TYR A 96 20.44 -4.18 -3.82
CA TYR A 96 19.20 -3.73 -3.20
C TYR A 96 18.32 -4.92 -2.82
N LYS A 97 17.54 -4.79 -1.75
CA LYS A 97 16.54 -5.78 -1.34
C LYS A 97 15.33 -5.09 -0.72
N LEU A 98 14.18 -5.73 -0.85
CA LEU A 98 12.92 -5.38 -0.21
C LEU A 98 12.36 -6.66 0.41
N TRP A 99 11.90 -6.57 1.66
CA TRP A 99 11.15 -7.64 2.34
C TRP A 99 9.97 -7.02 3.08
N VAL A 100 8.80 -7.67 2.99
CA VAL A 100 7.54 -7.22 3.60
C VAL A 100 6.94 -8.35 4.42
N GLY A 101 6.19 -8.01 5.48
CA GLY A 101 5.42 -8.99 6.26
C GLY A 101 6.25 -9.86 7.20
N LEU A 102 7.47 -9.45 7.53
CA LEU A 102 8.32 -10.24 8.43
C LEU A 102 7.89 -10.09 9.89
N SER A 103 7.99 -11.16 10.68
CA SER A 103 8.02 -11.05 12.14
C SER A 103 9.36 -10.46 12.59
N TRP A 104 9.45 -9.97 13.83
CA TRP A 104 10.69 -9.42 14.37
C TRP A 104 11.89 -10.38 14.27
N SER A 105 11.70 -11.68 14.58
CA SER A 105 12.78 -12.68 14.46
C SER A 105 13.30 -12.77 13.03
N LYS A 106 12.39 -12.95 12.06
CA LYS A 106 12.75 -13.07 10.64
C LYS A 106 13.38 -11.78 10.10
N PHE A 107 12.89 -10.62 10.54
CA PHE A 107 13.45 -9.33 10.17
C PHE A 107 14.88 -9.18 10.71
N SER A 108 15.12 -9.54 11.96
CA SER A 108 16.44 -9.51 12.60
C SER A 108 17.43 -10.48 11.94
N GLU A 109 16.96 -11.67 11.54
CA GLU A 109 17.73 -12.63 10.75
C GLU A 109 18.12 -12.03 9.39
N LYS A 110 17.15 -11.45 8.66
CA LYS A 110 17.42 -10.78 7.38
C LYS A 110 18.37 -9.62 7.50
N TRP A 111 18.26 -8.83 8.56
CA TRP A 111 19.20 -7.74 8.84
C TRP A 111 20.63 -8.25 9.00
N LYS A 112 20.85 -9.33 9.75
CA LYS A 112 22.17 -9.95 9.93
C LYS A 112 22.69 -10.55 8.61
N GLU A 113 21.86 -11.33 7.91
CA GLU A 113 22.20 -11.94 6.61
C GLU A 113 22.67 -10.88 5.61
N LEU A 114 21.88 -9.81 5.46
CA LEU A 114 22.18 -8.76 4.49
C LEU A 114 23.34 -7.88 4.93
N LYS A 115 23.58 -7.73 6.24
CA LYS A 115 24.77 -7.05 6.76
C LYS A 115 26.05 -7.74 6.31
N GLU A 116 26.12 -9.07 6.44
CA GLU A 116 27.26 -9.88 5.99
C GLU A 116 27.41 -9.85 4.46
N ALA A 117 26.30 -9.69 3.72
CA ALA A 117 26.31 -9.52 2.27
C ALA A 117 26.70 -8.11 1.78
N GLY A 118 27.07 -7.20 2.68
CA GLY A 118 27.45 -5.82 2.35
C GLY A 118 26.28 -4.88 2.09
N GLN A 119 25.11 -5.17 2.65
CA GLN A 119 23.91 -4.33 2.56
C GLN A 119 23.53 -3.78 3.94
N ARG A 120 22.85 -2.64 3.96
CA ARG A 120 22.35 -1.95 5.15
C ARG A 120 20.91 -1.56 4.95
N ILE A 121 20.17 -1.49 6.04
CA ILE A 121 18.80 -0.97 6.02
C ILE A 121 18.90 0.52 5.65
N GLN A 122 18.11 0.90 4.67
CA GLN A 122 17.86 2.27 4.24
C GLN A 122 16.57 2.79 4.90
N ASP A 123 15.55 1.95 5.03
CA ASP A 123 14.23 2.31 5.51
C ASP A 123 13.50 1.10 6.14
N ILE A 124 12.61 1.36 7.11
CA ILE A 124 11.84 0.35 7.87
C ILE A 124 10.43 0.86 8.14
N GLU A 125 9.43 0.06 7.76
CA GLU A 125 8.05 0.25 8.22
C GLU A 125 7.59 -0.83 9.19
N ILE A 126 6.71 -0.43 10.11
CA ILE A 126 6.07 -1.33 11.07
C ILE A 126 4.56 -1.16 10.96
N TYR A 127 3.85 -2.26 10.75
CA TYR A 127 2.39 -2.25 10.68
C TYR A 127 1.77 -3.43 11.43
N ILE A 128 0.47 -3.34 11.72
CA ILE A 128 -0.29 -4.44 12.33
C ILE A 128 -1.04 -5.21 11.25
N GLU A 129 -0.92 -6.52 11.29
CA GLU A 129 -1.68 -7.44 10.45
C GLU A 129 -2.12 -8.64 11.26
N ASN A 130 -3.43 -8.92 11.26
CA ASN A 130 -4.02 -10.02 12.02
C ASN A 130 -3.60 -10.01 13.51
N GLY A 131 -3.54 -8.82 14.10
CA GLY A 131 -3.13 -8.62 15.50
C GLY A 131 -1.63 -8.76 15.77
N GLN A 132 -0.79 -8.93 14.74
CA GLN A 132 0.66 -9.11 14.89
C GLN A 132 1.43 -7.94 14.28
N LYS A 133 2.48 -7.48 14.97
CA LYS A 133 3.46 -6.54 14.40
C LYS A 133 4.18 -7.21 13.23
N ARG A 134 4.23 -6.53 12.09
CA ARG A 134 4.94 -6.90 10.87
C ARG A 134 5.92 -5.80 10.50
N PHE A 135 7.03 -6.22 9.89
CA PHE A 135 8.12 -5.35 9.50
C PHE A 135 8.31 -5.39 7.99
N ILE A 136 8.58 -4.22 7.44
CA ILE A 136 9.10 -4.00 6.10
C ILE A 136 10.53 -3.52 6.24
N GLY A 137 11.40 -3.92 5.31
CA GLY A 137 12.71 -3.30 5.20
C GLY A 137 13.08 -3.03 3.75
N VAL A 138 13.74 -1.91 3.55
CA VAL A 138 14.44 -1.57 2.31
C VAL A 138 15.92 -1.60 2.61
N TRP A 139 16.69 -2.36 1.83
CA TRP A 139 18.14 -2.44 1.96
C TRP A 139 18.83 -1.93 0.72
N ARG A 140 19.97 -1.29 0.94
CA ARG A 140 20.93 -0.86 -0.09
C ARG A 140 22.32 -1.37 0.21
N GLU A 141 23.19 -1.36 -0.78
CA GLU A 141 24.62 -1.57 -0.57
C GLU A 141 25.20 -0.52 0.39
N GLY A 142 26.03 -0.99 1.33
CA GLY A 142 26.64 -0.13 2.35
C GLY A 142 27.54 -0.90 3.30
N ASN A 143 28.62 -0.23 3.74
CA ASN A 143 29.60 -0.77 4.70
C ASN A 143 29.60 -0.02 6.04
N TYR A 144 28.74 0.98 6.22
CA TYR A 144 28.67 1.79 7.44
C TYR A 144 28.15 0.98 8.64
N ARG A 145 28.46 1.45 9.86
CA ARG A 145 27.91 0.84 11.08
C ARG A 145 26.42 1.18 11.20
N GLN A 146 25.62 0.18 11.54
CA GLN A 146 24.20 0.34 11.83
C GLN A 146 23.87 -0.47 13.07
N LYS A 147 23.09 0.11 13.97
CA LYS A 147 22.50 -0.58 15.11
C LYS A 147 20.98 -0.61 14.87
N LEU A 148 20.39 -1.79 14.96
CA LEU A 148 18.95 -1.96 14.89
C LEU A 148 18.42 -2.04 16.32
N LEU A 149 17.49 -1.14 16.66
CA LEU A 149 16.85 -1.05 17.97
C LEU A 149 15.35 -1.14 17.77
N VAL A 150 14.67 -1.89 18.63
CA VAL A 150 13.21 -2.02 18.67
C VAL A 150 12.76 -1.83 20.11
N ASP A 151 11.64 -1.13 20.27
CA ASP A 151 11.03 -0.81 21.57
C ASP A 151 12.04 -0.14 22.54
N ALA A 152 13.01 0.60 22.00
CA ALA A 152 13.98 1.33 22.80
C ALA A 152 13.36 2.64 23.32
N GLY A 153 13.55 2.91 24.60
CA GLY A 153 13.21 4.19 25.21
C GLY A 153 14.18 5.29 24.77
N TRP A 154 13.90 6.53 25.19
CA TRP A 154 14.70 7.71 24.86
C TRP A 154 16.08 7.77 25.55
N GLU A 155 16.45 6.76 26.34
CA GLU A 155 17.69 6.70 27.13
C GLU A 155 18.81 5.90 26.43
N LEU A 156 19.11 6.23 25.17
CA LEU A 156 20.12 5.55 24.36
C LEU A 156 21.45 6.29 24.27
#